data_AF-A0A653R805-F1
#
_entry.id   AF-A0A653R805-F1
#
_cell.length_a   1.000
_cell.length_b   1.000
_cell.length_c   1.000
_cell.angle_alpha   90.00
_cell.angle_beta   90.00
_cell.angle_gamma   90.00
#
_symmetry.space_group_name_H-M   'P 1'
#
loop_
_entity.id
_entity.type
_entity.pdbx_description
1 polymer ?
#
loop_
_entity_poly.entity_id
_entity_poly.type
_entity_poly.pdbx_seq_one_letter_code
_entity_poly.pdbx_strand_id
1 'polypeptide(L)'
;MQDSALLHGHPGRLVTAGVAALLLAVTSGSAARTQPPATAAPPVRVVVVGDSLSTGHGTSPQQAWPALMRTDPEVAGLEVVNAAEDGSGYLSLGDYNGTFGTQVDDYVTPDTGIVVFFGSENDLGYASADVGDAALAAMDRAEALAPDARIIVVGPPSYTTDPDPGLLDISDQLRTATARAGGEYVDPIAEGWISDDFDDLIGPDGDHPTVLGQHYLLDHIGAYLEQAAPAAAAALEGRQDPRRPAA
;
A
#
# COMPACT_ATOMS: atom_id res chain seq x y z
N MET A 1 -44.96 99.34 -35.28
CA MET A 1 -46.23 99.31 -36.02
C MET A 1 -46.45 97.87 -36.42
N GLN A 2 -47.54 97.26 -35.94
CA GLN A 2 -48.01 95.88 -36.21
C GLN A 2 -47.17 94.74 -35.59
N ASP A 3 -47.73 93.68 -35.03
CA ASP A 3 -49.08 93.45 -34.53
C ASP A 3 -49.05 92.20 -33.63
N SER A 4 -50.08 92.09 -32.81
CA SER A 4 -50.30 91.02 -31.83
C SER A 4 -50.95 89.77 -32.44
N ALA A 5 -50.82 88.62 -31.76
CA ALA A 5 -51.88 87.66 -31.40
C ALA A 5 -51.23 86.32 -30.98
N LEU A 6 -51.05 86.02 -29.69
CA LEU A 6 -52.01 85.45 -28.73
C LEU A 6 -52.67 84.14 -29.18
N LEU A 7 -52.33 83.04 -28.51
CA LEU A 7 -53.33 82.12 -27.94
C LEU A 7 -52.73 81.25 -26.82
N HIS A 8 -53.23 81.52 -25.60
CA HIS A 8 -53.69 80.59 -24.55
C HIS A 8 -52.82 79.35 -24.23
N GLY A 9 -52.44 79.04 -23.00
CA GLY A 9 -52.85 79.58 -21.71
C GLY A 9 -52.47 78.57 -20.62
N HIS A 10 -51.80 79.10 -19.60
CA HIS A 10 -51.80 78.70 -18.18
C HIS A 10 -51.18 77.38 -17.70
N PRO A 11 -50.68 77.40 -16.43
CA PRO A 11 -49.40 76.82 -16.10
C PRO A 11 -49.49 75.77 -14.98
N GLY A 12 -48.40 75.02 -14.85
CA GLY A 12 -48.13 74.22 -13.67
C GLY A 12 -47.30 73.01 -14.06
N ARG A 13 -46.21 72.67 -13.42
CA ARG A 13 -45.54 73.23 -12.25
C ARG A 13 -44.21 72.47 -12.17
N LEU A 14 -43.17 73.16 -11.68
CA LEU A 14 -42.05 72.61 -10.90
C LEU A 14 -41.16 71.55 -11.59
N VAL A 15 -40.00 71.97 -12.10
CA VAL A 15 -38.71 71.97 -11.38
C VAL A 15 -38.16 70.55 -11.16
N THR A 16 -37.21 70.25 -12.04
CA THR A 16 -36.14 69.28 -11.98
C THR A 16 -35.38 69.28 -10.65
N ALA A 17 -35.17 68.08 -10.10
CA ALA A 17 -33.93 67.60 -9.46
C ALA A 17 -34.16 66.10 -9.20
N GLY A 18 -33.50 65.16 -9.86
CA GLY A 18 -32.06 65.00 -9.81
C GLY A 18 -31.69 64.14 -8.60
N VAL A 19 -32.00 62.84 -8.64
CA VAL A 19 -31.34 61.83 -7.79
C VAL A 19 -31.18 60.55 -8.64
N ALA A 20 -30.03 60.42 -9.28
CA ALA A 20 -29.56 59.12 -9.73
C ALA A 20 -29.16 58.33 -8.48
N ALA A 21 -30.00 57.39 -8.06
CA ALA A 21 -29.69 56.49 -6.97
C ALA A 21 -28.61 55.50 -7.45
N LEU A 22 -27.36 55.77 -7.09
CA LEU A 22 -26.26 54.81 -7.19
C LEU A 22 -26.46 53.75 -6.11
N LEU A 23 -27.05 52.61 -6.48
CA LEU A 23 -27.13 51.43 -5.63
C LEU A 23 -25.73 50.84 -5.46
N LEU A 24 -25.06 51.19 -4.37
CA LEU A 24 -23.91 50.45 -3.86
C LEU A 24 -24.40 49.09 -3.36
N ALA A 25 -24.36 48.08 -4.23
CA ALA A 25 -24.46 46.70 -3.82
C ALA A 25 -23.23 46.38 -2.95
N VAL A 26 -23.43 46.33 -1.63
CA VAL A 26 -22.44 45.79 -0.70
C VAL A 26 -22.43 44.29 -0.93
N THR A 27 -21.55 43.82 -1.80
CA THR A 27 -21.26 42.39 -1.91
C THR A 27 -20.54 41.99 -0.62
N SER A 28 -21.26 41.36 0.29
CA SER A 28 -20.63 40.59 1.36
C SER A 28 -19.83 39.48 0.71
N GLY A 29 -18.58 39.78 0.37
CA GLY A 29 -17.60 38.79 -0.04
C GLY A 29 -17.39 37.84 1.12
N SER A 30 -18.16 36.74 1.16
CA SER A 30 -17.60 35.50 1.68
C SER A 30 -16.42 35.22 0.77
N ALA A 31 -15.24 35.68 1.19
CA ALA A 31 -14.01 35.07 0.75
C ALA A 31 -14.14 33.61 1.18
N ALA A 32 -14.64 32.77 0.27
CA ALA A 32 -14.38 31.35 0.35
C ALA A 32 -12.87 31.28 0.47
N ARG A 33 -12.38 30.98 1.68
CA ARG A 33 -10.99 30.62 1.85
C ARG A 33 -10.82 29.45 0.91
N THR A 34 -10.17 29.68 -0.21
CA THR A 34 -9.57 28.63 -1.01
C THR A 34 -8.61 27.96 -0.07
N GLN A 35 -9.09 26.89 0.57
CA GLN A 35 -8.26 26.01 1.35
C GLN A 35 -7.16 25.59 0.39
N PRO A 36 -5.87 25.78 0.73
CA PRO A 36 -4.78 25.25 -0.06
C PRO A 36 -5.14 23.80 -0.39
N PRO A 37 -4.94 23.32 -1.63
CA PRO A 37 -5.19 21.93 -1.95
C PRO A 37 -4.50 21.12 -0.86
N ALA A 38 -5.27 20.29 -0.16
CA ALA A 38 -4.71 19.40 0.83
C ALA A 38 -3.57 18.68 0.12
N THR A 39 -2.34 18.91 0.57
CA THR A 39 -1.21 18.12 0.08
C THR A 39 -1.59 16.69 0.36
N ALA A 40 -1.74 15.88 -0.69
CA ALA A 40 -2.08 14.48 -0.52
C ALA A 40 -1.10 13.89 0.50
N ALA A 41 -1.61 13.14 1.48
CA ALA A 41 -0.76 12.43 2.41
C ALA A 41 0.27 11.60 1.61
N PRO A 42 1.52 11.50 2.09
CA PRO A 42 2.50 10.66 1.41
C PRO A 42 1.97 9.22 1.31
N PRO A 43 2.29 8.49 0.23
CA PRO A 43 1.88 7.11 0.07
C PRO A 43 2.42 6.24 1.22
N VAL A 44 1.69 5.20 1.59
CA VAL A 44 2.18 4.22 2.56
C VAL A 44 3.28 3.41 1.90
N ARG A 45 4.47 3.40 2.52
CA ARG A 45 5.60 2.61 2.07
C ARG A 45 5.43 1.14 2.47
N VAL A 46 5.54 0.26 1.48
CA VAL A 46 5.48 -1.20 1.61
C VAL A 46 6.84 -1.78 1.27
N VAL A 47 7.43 -2.57 2.17
CA VAL A 47 8.63 -3.34 1.90
C VAL A 47 8.23 -4.81 1.73
N VAL A 48 8.52 -5.38 0.56
CA VAL A 48 8.33 -6.81 0.27
C VAL A 48 9.64 -7.53 0.50
N VAL A 49 9.68 -8.33 1.56
CA VAL A 49 10.72 -9.30 1.91
C VAL A 49 10.30 -10.65 1.37
N GLY A 50 11.16 -11.32 0.61
CA GLY A 50 10.78 -12.58 -0.01
C GLY A 50 11.84 -13.20 -0.90
N ASP A 51 11.40 -14.16 -1.69
CA ASP A 51 12.24 -14.98 -2.55
C ASP A 51 11.88 -14.82 -4.04
N SER A 52 12.25 -15.81 -4.87
CA SER A 52 12.08 -15.80 -6.32
C SER A 52 10.62 -15.67 -6.78
N LEU A 53 9.64 -16.00 -5.93
CA LEU A 53 8.22 -15.77 -6.21
C LEU A 53 7.90 -14.27 -6.37
N SER A 54 8.70 -13.41 -5.72
CA SER A 54 8.52 -11.96 -5.71
C SER A 54 9.50 -11.21 -6.61
N THR A 55 10.54 -11.84 -7.15
CA THR A 55 11.54 -11.17 -8.01
C THR A 55 11.12 -11.07 -9.48
N GLY A 56 10.14 -11.87 -9.88
CA GLY A 56 9.78 -12.08 -11.29
C GLY A 56 10.66 -13.12 -11.98
N HIS A 57 11.26 -14.06 -11.22
CA HIS A 57 11.93 -15.22 -11.78
C HIS A 57 10.99 -15.98 -12.74
N GLY A 58 11.55 -16.52 -13.83
CA GLY A 58 10.76 -17.14 -14.91
C GLY A 58 10.01 -16.16 -15.81
N THR A 59 9.96 -14.86 -15.47
CA THR A 59 9.31 -13.80 -16.26
C THR A 59 10.24 -12.59 -16.44
N SER A 60 9.99 -11.49 -15.74
CA SER A 60 10.86 -10.33 -15.65
C SER A 60 10.56 -9.52 -14.38
N PRO A 61 11.51 -8.70 -13.88
CA PRO A 61 11.26 -7.84 -12.72
C PRO A 61 10.11 -6.84 -12.91
N GLN A 62 9.75 -6.50 -14.16
CA GLN A 62 8.60 -5.64 -14.44
C GLN A 62 7.25 -6.37 -14.36
N GLN A 63 7.28 -7.69 -14.48
CA GLN A 63 6.11 -8.57 -14.40
C GLN A 63 5.95 -9.18 -13.01
N ALA A 64 6.90 -9.00 -12.10
CA ALA A 64 6.79 -9.42 -10.72
C ALA A 64 5.58 -8.73 -10.04
N TRP A 65 4.83 -9.47 -9.23
CA TRP A 65 3.66 -8.95 -8.52
C TRP A 65 3.93 -7.64 -7.75
N PRO A 66 5.09 -7.43 -7.08
CA PRO A 66 5.35 -6.16 -6.40
C PRO A 66 5.51 -5.00 -7.39
N ALA A 67 6.05 -5.26 -8.58
CA ALA A 67 6.19 -4.22 -9.60
C ALA A 67 4.83 -3.84 -10.22
N LEU A 68 3.94 -4.82 -10.38
CA LEU A 68 2.60 -4.63 -10.94
C LEU A 68 1.69 -3.78 -10.05
N MET A 69 1.91 -3.79 -8.72
CA MET A 69 1.17 -2.94 -7.75
C MET A 69 1.13 -1.47 -8.15
N ARG A 70 2.18 -0.94 -8.80
CA ARG A 70 2.29 0.47 -9.17
C ARG A 70 1.21 0.94 -10.15
N THR A 71 0.61 -0.01 -10.88
CA THR A 71 -0.41 0.27 -11.89
C THR A 71 -1.77 -0.33 -11.54
N ASP A 72 -1.86 -1.06 -10.42
CA ASP A 72 -3.09 -1.68 -9.96
C ASP A 72 -3.98 -0.64 -9.25
N PRO A 73 -5.25 -0.47 -9.63
CA PRO A 73 -6.10 0.59 -9.06
C PRO A 73 -6.38 0.43 -7.55
N GLU A 74 -6.31 -0.79 -6.99
CA GLU A 74 -6.59 -1.07 -5.58
C GLU A 74 -5.38 -0.72 -4.70
N VAL A 75 -4.16 -0.91 -5.22
CA VAL A 75 -2.91 -0.72 -4.45
C VAL A 75 -1.92 0.29 -5.04
N ALA A 76 -2.22 0.99 -6.14
CA ALA A 76 -1.33 1.99 -6.75
C ALA A 76 -1.07 3.22 -5.88
N GLY A 77 -1.83 3.40 -4.79
CA GLY A 77 -1.56 4.42 -3.77
C GLY A 77 -0.41 4.06 -2.83
N LEU A 78 0.13 2.85 -2.90
CA LEU A 78 1.23 2.36 -2.08
C LEU A 78 2.58 2.59 -2.76
N GLU A 79 3.60 2.93 -1.96
CA GLU A 79 4.99 3.00 -2.42
C GLU A 79 5.68 1.68 -2.13
N VAL A 80 5.80 0.83 -3.16
CA VAL A 80 6.41 -0.50 -3.03
C VAL A 80 7.93 -0.49 -3.24
N VAL A 81 8.63 -1.10 -2.29
CA VAL A 81 10.04 -1.48 -2.38
C VAL A 81 10.14 -3.00 -2.31
N ASN A 82 10.63 -3.60 -3.39
CA ASN A 82 10.85 -5.04 -3.45
C ASN A 82 12.28 -5.36 -3.03
N ALA A 83 12.43 -6.00 -1.88
CA ALA A 83 13.70 -6.45 -1.31
C ALA A 83 14.00 -7.92 -1.58
N ALA A 84 13.10 -8.62 -2.30
CA ALA A 84 13.20 -10.06 -2.51
C ALA A 84 14.46 -10.48 -3.27
N GLU A 85 14.95 -11.67 -2.93
CA GLU A 85 16.17 -12.27 -3.49
C GLU A 85 15.95 -13.74 -3.82
N ASP A 86 16.28 -14.14 -5.04
CA ASP A 86 16.15 -15.54 -5.48
C ASP A 86 16.88 -16.50 -4.52
N GLY A 87 16.20 -17.61 -4.18
CA GLY A 87 16.72 -18.66 -3.30
C GLY A 87 16.77 -18.33 -1.80
N SER A 88 16.46 -17.08 -1.42
CA SER A 88 16.48 -16.68 -0.01
C SER A 88 15.31 -17.27 0.78
N GLY A 89 15.52 -17.43 2.08
CA GLY A 89 14.49 -17.78 3.05
C GLY A 89 14.80 -17.12 4.39
N TYR A 90 14.18 -17.59 5.47
CA TYR A 90 14.55 -17.14 6.80
C TYR A 90 15.92 -17.66 7.23
N LEU A 91 16.30 -18.86 6.78
CA LEU A 91 17.61 -19.48 7.01
C LEU A 91 18.37 -19.76 5.70
N SER A 92 17.65 -20.00 4.60
CA SER A 92 18.28 -20.19 3.28
C SER A 92 18.94 -18.90 2.80
N LEU A 93 20.18 -19.04 2.33
CA LEU A 93 20.93 -17.96 1.70
C LEU A 93 20.54 -17.87 0.22
N GLY A 94 20.10 -16.69 -0.20
CA GLY A 94 19.84 -16.42 -1.61
C GLY A 94 21.12 -16.24 -2.43
N ASP A 95 20.93 -15.92 -3.72
CA ASP A 95 21.99 -15.77 -4.72
C ASP A 95 23.04 -14.70 -4.38
N TYR A 96 22.70 -13.74 -3.53
CA TYR A 96 23.58 -12.68 -3.02
C TYR A 96 23.98 -12.89 -1.55
N ASN A 97 23.73 -14.08 -1.00
CA ASN A 97 23.94 -14.48 0.39
C ASN A 97 23.05 -13.73 1.40
N GLY A 98 21.89 -13.23 0.95
CA GLY A 98 20.89 -12.63 1.82
C GLY A 98 19.93 -13.67 2.42
N THR A 99 19.34 -13.32 3.56
CA THR A 99 18.16 -13.98 4.15
C THR A 99 17.03 -12.96 4.25
N PHE A 100 15.83 -13.39 4.61
CA PHE A 100 14.73 -12.47 4.91
C PHE A 100 15.10 -11.50 6.03
N GLY A 101 15.90 -11.93 7.02
CA GLY A 101 16.40 -11.05 8.08
C GLY A 101 17.33 -9.94 7.57
N THR A 102 18.22 -10.24 6.62
CA THR A 102 19.10 -9.20 6.03
C THR A 102 18.33 -8.26 5.11
N GLN A 103 17.33 -8.77 4.37
CA GLN A 103 16.42 -7.93 3.58
C GLN A 103 15.67 -6.92 4.48
N VAL A 104 15.25 -7.34 5.68
CA VAL A 104 14.68 -6.42 6.68
C VAL A 104 15.69 -5.34 7.07
N ASP A 105 16.91 -5.72 7.43
CA ASP A 105 17.95 -4.78 7.83
C ASP A 105 18.29 -3.74 6.76
N ASP A 106 18.30 -4.15 5.49
CA ASP A 106 18.73 -3.31 4.38
C ASP A 106 17.63 -2.36 3.88
N TYR A 107 16.35 -2.77 3.96
CA TYR A 107 15.25 -2.07 3.28
C TYR A 107 14.15 -1.50 4.18
N VAL A 108 13.99 -2.03 5.41
CA VAL A 108 13.00 -1.50 6.35
C VAL A 108 13.53 -0.24 7.02
N THR A 109 12.76 0.83 6.90
CA THR A 109 13.08 2.17 7.40
C THR A 109 12.02 2.68 8.36
N PRO A 110 12.30 3.69 9.22
CA PRO A 110 11.33 4.19 10.20
C PRO A 110 10.02 4.77 9.65
N ASP A 111 9.94 5.02 8.36
CA ASP A 111 8.76 5.47 7.60
C ASP A 111 8.05 4.34 6.84
N THR A 112 8.53 3.10 6.94
CA THR A 112 7.83 1.92 6.41
C THR A 112 6.53 1.72 7.16
N GLY A 113 5.42 1.62 6.43
CA GLY A 113 4.08 1.45 7.01
C GLY A 113 3.57 0.01 6.94
N ILE A 114 4.09 -0.80 6.01
CA ILE A 114 3.78 -2.22 5.88
C ILE A 114 5.06 -2.99 5.52
N VAL A 115 5.31 -4.10 6.19
CA VAL A 115 6.33 -5.10 5.82
C VAL A 115 5.59 -6.38 5.46
N VAL A 116 5.78 -6.86 4.24
CA VAL A 116 5.26 -8.13 3.76
C VAL A 116 6.41 -9.12 3.72
N PHE A 117 6.27 -10.25 4.40
CA PHE A 117 7.13 -11.42 4.20
C PHE A 117 6.37 -12.43 3.34
N PHE A 118 6.97 -12.92 2.26
CA PHE A 118 6.34 -13.96 1.43
C PHE A 118 7.36 -14.99 0.96
N GLY A 119 7.07 -16.28 1.20
CA GLY A 119 7.88 -17.40 0.72
C GLY A 119 8.21 -18.40 1.83
N SER A 120 9.47 -18.86 1.86
CA SER A 120 10.05 -19.85 2.80
C SER A 120 10.05 -21.30 2.30
N GLU A 121 9.66 -21.58 1.05
CA GLU A 121 9.87 -22.91 0.46
C GLU A 121 11.37 -23.29 0.41
N ASN A 122 12.25 -22.31 0.18
CA ASN A 122 13.71 -22.50 0.21
C ASN A 122 14.25 -22.96 1.57
N ASP A 123 13.48 -22.79 2.65
CA ASP A 123 13.85 -23.28 3.98
C ASP A 123 13.52 -24.78 4.18
N LEU A 124 12.95 -25.46 3.18
CA LEU A 124 12.79 -26.91 3.20
C LEU A 124 14.14 -27.60 3.43
N GLY A 125 14.15 -28.54 4.39
CA GLY A 125 15.35 -29.26 4.81
C GLY A 125 16.04 -28.68 6.04
N TYR A 126 15.70 -27.46 6.47
CA TYR A 126 16.04 -26.96 7.80
C TYR A 126 15.06 -27.52 8.86
N ALA A 127 15.45 -27.45 10.13
CA ALA A 127 14.52 -27.76 11.21
C ALA A 127 13.46 -26.65 11.29
N SER A 128 12.18 -27.00 11.19
CA SER A 128 11.08 -26.02 11.16
C SER A 128 11.08 -25.09 12.38
N ALA A 129 11.45 -25.58 13.56
CA ALA A 129 11.61 -24.75 14.75
C ALA A 129 12.69 -23.66 14.60
N ASP A 130 13.81 -23.97 13.94
CA ASP A 130 14.87 -22.98 13.68
C ASP A 130 14.39 -21.93 12.66
N VAL A 131 13.58 -22.35 11.67
CA VAL A 131 12.93 -21.43 10.72
C VAL A 131 11.96 -20.50 11.45
N GLY A 132 11.17 -21.03 12.39
CA GLY A 132 10.25 -20.24 13.22
C GLY A 132 10.97 -19.22 14.11
N ASP A 133 12.09 -19.60 14.72
CA ASP A 133 12.92 -18.70 15.52
C ASP A 133 13.55 -17.59 14.67
N ALA A 134 14.05 -17.92 13.48
CA ALA A 134 14.58 -16.94 12.53
C ALA A 134 13.48 -15.99 11.99
N ALA A 135 12.29 -16.51 11.74
CA ALA A 135 11.14 -15.73 11.31
C ALA A 135 10.71 -14.72 12.38
N LEU A 136 10.60 -15.16 13.63
CA LEU A 136 10.32 -14.24 14.74
C LEU A 136 11.41 -13.16 14.86
N ALA A 137 12.68 -13.53 14.75
CA ALA A 137 13.77 -12.56 14.83
C ALA A 137 13.71 -11.52 13.70
N ALA A 138 13.34 -11.91 12.48
CA ALA A 138 13.17 -10.99 11.36
C ALA A 138 11.97 -10.03 11.59
N MET A 139 10.86 -10.53 12.13
CA MET A 139 9.68 -9.73 12.46
C MET A 139 9.95 -8.75 13.62
N ASP A 140 10.57 -9.21 14.71
CA ASP A 140 10.99 -8.37 15.84
C ASP A 140 11.95 -7.27 15.36
N ARG A 141 12.83 -7.60 14.40
CA ARG A 141 13.75 -6.63 13.80
C ARG A 141 13.01 -5.59 12.95
N ALA A 142 12.01 -6.01 12.17
CA ALA A 142 11.17 -5.10 11.40
C ALA A 142 10.39 -4.14 12.30
N GLU A 143 9.79 -4.64 13.39
CA GLU A 143 9.12 -3.82 14.41
C GLU A 143 10.10 -2.83 15.06
N ALA A 144 11.31 -3.27 15.39
CA ALA A 144 12.33 -2.38 15.96
C ALA A 144 12.76 -1.24 15.01
N LEU A 145 12.78 -1.49 13.70
CA LEU A 145 13.09 -0.48 12.68
C LEU A 145 11.90 0.44 12.37
N ALA A 146 10.70 -0.12 12.35
CA ALA A 146 9.46 0.53 11.96
C ALA A 146 8.33 0.13 12.93
N PRO A 147 8.27 0.74 14.14
CA PRO A 147 7.38 0.29 15.23
C PRO A 147 5.89 0.47 14.97
N ASP A 148 5.52 1.23 13.93
CA ASP A 148 4.13 1.43 13.51
C ASP A 148 3.78 0.63 12.25
N ALA A 149 4.75 -0.09 11.68
CA ALA A 149 4.52 -0.89 10.50
C ALA A 149 3.56 -2.04 10.80
N ARG A 150 2.65 -2.31 9.86
CA ARG A 150 1.91 -3.57 9.86
C ARG A 150 2.81 -4.67 9.32
N ILE A 151 2.85 -5.80 10.03
CA ILE A 151 3.56 -7.00 9.59
C ILE A 151 2.53 -7.95 9.01
N ILE A 152 2.69 -8.29 7.73
CA ILE A 152 1.91 -9.32 7.04
C ILE A 152 2.87 -10.43 6.63
N VAL A 153 2.59 -11.66 7.04
CA VAL A 153 3.39 -12.83 6.67
C VAL A 153 2.51 -13.76 5.83
N VAL A 154 2.89 -13.94 4.58
CA VAL A 154 2.30 -14.89 3.65
C VAL A 154 3.18 -16.12 3.66
N GLY A 155 2.63 -17.25 4.11
CA GLY A 155 3.35 -18.54 4.11
C GLY A 155 3.73 -19.01 2.70
N PRO A 156 4.49 -20.10 2.58
CA PRO A 156 4.78 -20.69 1.29
C PRO A 156 3.50 -21.30 0.66
N PRO A 157 3.26 -21.16 -0.65
CA PRO A 157 2.19 -21.89 -1.33
C PRO A 157 2.52 -23.37 -1.47
N SER A 158 1.51 -24.19 -1.77
CA SER A 158 1.75 -25.57 -2.23
C SER A 158 1.33 -25.70 -3.69
N TYR A 159 2.16 -26.38 -4.46
CA TYR A 159 1.91 -26.67 -5.88
C TYR A 159 1.00 -27.88 -6.12
N THR A 160 0.55 -28.55 -5.05
CA THR A 160 -0.33 -29.70 -5.15
C THR A 160 -1.37 -29.69 -4.02
N THR A 161 -2.41 -30.50 -4.15
CA THR A 161 -3.42 -30.68 -3.10
C THR A 161 -3.00 -31.62 -1.97
N ASP A 162 -1.79 -32.20 -2.04
CA ASP A 162 -1.18 -33.01 -0.98
C ASP A 162 0.18 -32.38 -0.60
N PRO A 163 0.18 -31.32 0.23
CA PRO A 163 1.39 -30.54 0.53
C PRO A 163 2.47 -31.36 1.24
N ASP A 164 3.74 -31.01 1.00
CA ASP A 164 4.87 -31.61 1.70
C ASP A 164 4.75 -31.39 3.22
N PRO A 165 4.90 -32.43 4.07
CA PRO A 165 4.79 -32.29 5.53
C PRO A 165 5.77 -31.28 6.13
N GLY A 166 6.98 -31.16 5.60
CA GLY A 166 7.96 -30.17 6.04
C GLY A 166 7.52 -28.75 5.71
N LEU A 167 6.83 -28.55 4.58
CA LEU A 167 6.26 -27.26 4.20
C LEU A 167 5.10 -26.87 5.13
N LEU A 168 4.26 -27.84 5.51
CA LEU A 168 3.21 -27.66 6.53
C LEU A 168 3.80 -27.30 7.90
N ASP A 169 4.86 -28.00 8.32
CA ASP A 169 5.55 -27.70 9.58
C ASP A 169 6.17 -26.30 9.57
N ILE A 170 6.76 -25.85 8.45
CA ILE A 170 7.26 -24.49 8.29
C ILE A 170 6.10 -23.49 8.37
N SER A 171 5.01 -23.71 7.62
CA SER A 171 3.82 -22.86 7.64
C SER A 171 3.28 -22.66 9.07
N ASP A 172 3.16 -23.72 9.86
CA ASP A 172 2.72 -23.65 11.27
C ASP A 172 3.69 -22.87 12.17
N GLN A 173 5.00 -22.98 11.93
CA GLN A 173 6.01 -22.21 12.66
C GLN A 173 5.95 -20.73 12.30
N LEU A 174 5.75 -20.39 11.03
CA LEU A 174 5.54 -19.01 10.58
C LEU A 174 4.27 -18.43 11.22
N ARG A 175 3.15 -19.15 11.19
CA ARG A 175 1.90 -18.73 11.85
C ARG A 175 2.12 -18.43 13.33
N THR A 176 2.86 -19.30 14.03
CA THR A 176 3.17 -19.13 15.45
C THR A 176 4.06 -17.92 15.69
N ALA A 177 5.10 -17.72 14.89
CA ALA A 177 6.01 -16.58 14.99
C ALA A 177 5.28 -15.26 14.70
N THR A 178 4.45 -15.20 13.66
CA THR A 178 3.63 -14.03 13.30
C THR A 178 2.67 -13.65 14.41
N ALA A 179 1.99 -14.63 15.02
CA ALA A 179 1.11 -14.37 16.16
C ALA A 179 1.88 -13.79 17.37
N ARG A 180 3.12 -14.24 17.61
CA ARG A 180 3.99 -13.71 18.68
C ARG A 180 4.46 -12.28 18.41
N ALA A 181 4.74 -11.95 17.15
CA ALA A 181 5.09 -10.61 16.70
C ALA A 181 3.87 -9.65 16.56
N GLY A 182 2.65 -10.16 16.78
CA GLY A 182 1.43 -9.35 16.62
C GLY A 182 1.08 -9.00 15.17
N GLY A 183 1.63 -9.75 14.20
CA GLY A 183 1.35 -9.60 12.77
C GLY A 183 0.11 -10.37 12.30
N GLU A 184 -0.19 -10.23 11.02
CA GLU A 184 -1.22 -10.98 10.31
C GLU A 184 -0.59 -12.12 9.50
N TYR A 185 -1.10 -13.34 9.67
CA TYR A 185 -0.64 -14.51 8.92
C TYR A 185 -1.66 -14.90 7.86
N VAL A 186 -1.20 -15.02 6.62
CA VAL A 186 -1.94 -15.53 5.46
C VAL A 186 -1.41 -16.93 5.14
N ASP A 187 -2.32 -17.87 4.90
CA ASP A 187 -1.98 -19.26 4.67
C ASP A 187 -2.37 -19.70 3.25
N PRO A 188 -1.47 -19.54 2.26
CA PRO A 188 -1.73 -19.97 0.89
C PRO A 188 -2.09 -21.45 0.76
N ILE A 189 -1.58 -22.32 1.63
CA ILE A 189 -1.88 -23.75 1.60
C ILE A 189 -3.33 -23.99 2.03
N ALA A 190 -3.74 -23.42 3.16
CA ALA A 190 -5.11 -23.57 3.66
C ALA A 190 -6.15 -22.88 2.76
N GLU A 191 -5.76 -21.80 2.09
CA GLU A 191 -6.59 -21.07 1.13
C GLU A 191 -6.58 -21.71 -0.28
N GLY A 192 -5.78 -22.74 -0.51
CA GLY A 192 -5.73 -23.48 -1.78
C GLY A 192 -5.06 -22.72 -2.92
N TRP A 193 -4.17 -21.75 -2.61
CA TRP A 193 -3.51 -20.97 -3.63
C TRP A 193 -2.69 -21.86 -4.56
N ILE A 194 -2.72 -21.56 -5.86
CA ILE A 194 -1.93 -22.20 -6.92
C ILE A 194 -2.30 -23.66 -7.21
N SER A 195 -2.52 -24.50 -6.19
CA SER A 195 -2.64 -25.96 -6.29
C SER A 195 -3.66 -26.47 -7.32
N ASP A 196 -4.82 -25.82 -7.46
CA ASP A 196 -5.87 -26.22 -8.41
C ASP A 196 -5.62 -25.71 -9.84
N ASP A 197 -4.80 -24.67 -10.01
CA ASP A 197 -4.52 -23.99 -11.28
C ASP A 197 -3.01 -24.03 -11.65
N PHE A 198 -2.29 -25.03 -11.13
CA PHE A 198 -0.83 -25.14 -11.22
C PHE A 198 -0.30 -24.98 -12.66
N ASP A 199 -0.91 -25.67 -13.63
CA ASP A 199 -0.47 -25.68 -15.03
C ASP A 199 -0.56 -24.30 -15.71
N ASP A 200 -1.42 -23.40 -15.20
CA ASP A 200 -1.59 -22.04 -15.73
C ASP A 200 -0.73 -21.02 -14.95
N LEU A 201 -0.57 -21.24 -13.64
CA LEU A 201 0.06 -20.29 -12.73
C LEU A 201 1.56 -20.51 -12.56
N ILE A 202 2.07 -21.73 -12.76
CA ILE A 202 3.48 -22.08 -12.61
C ILE A 202 4.12 -22.39 -13.97
N GLY A 203 5.34 -21.92 -14.13
CA GLY A 203 6.13 -22.04 -15.35
C GLY A 203 6.62 -23.46 -15.63
N PRO A 204 7.27 -23.67 -16.79
CA PRO A 204 7.75 -24.99 -17.20
C PRO A 204 8.89 -25.55 -16.34
N ASP A 205 9.48 -24.75 -15.44
CA ASP A 205 10.42 -25.22 -14.43
C ASP A 205 9.73 -25.93 -13.26
N GLY A 206 8.41 -25.79 -13.14
CA GLY A 206 7.59 -26.41 -12.10
C GLY A 206 7.67 -25.70 -10.76
N ASP A 207 8.19 -24.48 -10.71
CA ASP A 207 8.46 -23.76 -9.46
C ASP A 207 8.07 -22.27 -9.54
N HIS A 208 8.46 -21.56 -10.61
CA HIS A 208 8.30 -20.10 -10.64
C HIS A 208 7.02 -19.66 -11.33
N PRO A 209 6.34 -18.59 -10.85
CA PRO A 209 5.09 -18.14 -11.44
C PRO A 209 5.23 -17.71 -12.91
N THR A 210 4.24 -18.07 -13.72
CA THR A 210 4.05 -17.46 -15.04
C THR A 210 3.66 -15.99 -14.90
N VAL A 211 3.52 -15.27 -16.02
CA VAL A 211 2.94 -13.90 -15.99
C VAL A 211 1.54 -13.92 -15.37
N LEU A 212 0.74 -14.96 -15.66
CA LEU A 212 -0.58 -15.11 -15.05
C LEU A 212 -0.45 -15.41 -13.55
N GLY A 213 0.50 -16.25 -13.15
CA GLY A 213 0.84 -16.49 -11.74
C GLY A 213 1.24 -15.22 -10.99
N GLN A 214 2.02 -14.33 -11.60
CA GLN A 214 2.38 -13.05 -10.98
C GLN A 214 1.17 -12.12 -10.80
N HIS A 215 0.24 -12.10 -11.74
CA HIS A 215 -1.04 -11.39 -11.57
C HIS A 215 -1.91 -12.04 -10.48
N TYR A 216 -1.96 -13.37 -10.42
CA TYR A 216 -2.67 -14.10 -9.38
C TYR A 216 -2.14 -13.74 -7.97
N LEU A 217 -0.82 -13.70 -7.81
CA LEU A 217 -0.18 -13.29 -6.55
C LEU A 217 -0.47 -11.83 -6.20
N LEU A 218 -0.46 -10.93 -7.19
CA LEU A 218 -0.86 -9.54 -7.00
C LEU A 218 -2.29 -9.45 -6.46
N ASP A 219 -3.24 -10.15 -7.08
CA ASP A 219 -4.65 -10.08 -6.68
C ASP A 219 -4.85 -10.54 -5.23
N HIS A 220 -4.21 -11.66 -4.86
CA HIS A 220 -4.34 -12.23 -3.52
C HIS A 220 -3.65 -11.39 -2.45
N ILE A 221 -2.35 -11.07 -2.63
CA ILE A 221 -1.58 -10.30 -1.65
C ILE A 221 -2.08 -8.84 -1.63
N GLY A 222 -2.46 -8.30 -2.78
CA GLY A 222 -3.04 -6.97 -2.95
C GLY A 222 -4.29 -6.76 -2.09
N ALA A 223 -5.17 -7.76 -1.99
CA ALA A 223 -6.36 -7.69 -1.15
C ALA A 223 -6.04 -7.50 0.34
N TYR A 224 -4.97 -8.12 0.86
CA TYR A 224 -4.50 -7.92 2.23
C TYR A 224 -3.87 -6.54 2.41
N LEU A 225 -3.11 -6.07 1.41
CA LEU A 225 -2.52 -4.74 1.42
C LEU A 225 -3.56 -3.62 1.39
N GLU A 226 -4.60 -3.75 0.58
CA GLU A 226 -5.73 -2.80 0.51
C GLU A 226 -6.40 -2.66 1.89
N GLN A 227 -6.63 -3.79 2.58
CA GLN A 227 -7.22 -3.80 3.92
C GLN A 227 -6.32 -3.17 4.98
N ALA A 228 -5.01 -3.40 4.91
CA ALA A 228 -4.05 -2.90 5.89
C ALA A 228 -3.68 -1.42 5.70
N ALA A 229 -3.73 -0.91 4.46
CA ALA A 229 -3.25 0.43 4.10
C ALA A 229 -3.86 1.58 4.90
N PRO A 230 -5.19 1.65 5.14
CA PRO A 230 -5.77 2.74 5.94
C PRO A 230 -5.25 2.77 7.39
N ALA A 231 -5.05 1.60 8.00
CA ALA A 231 -4.55 1.50 9.36
C ALA A 231 -3.06 1.87 9.46
N ALA A 232 -2.27 1.51 8.44
CA ALA A 232 -0.87 1.91 8.34
C ALA A 232 -0.73 3.43 8.15
N ALA A 233 -1.53 4.03 7.27
CA ALA A 233 -1.55 5.48 7.04
C ALA A 233 -1.86 6.25 8.32
N ALA A 234 -2.91 5.85 9.06
CA ALA A 234 -3.30 6.50 10.30
C ALA A 234 -2.21 6.43 11.40
N ALA A 235 -1.46 5.33 11.47
CA ALA A 235 -0.38 5.18 12.43
C ALA A 235 0.80 6.13 12.11
N LEU A 236 1.19 6.23 10.84
CA LEU A 236 2.23 7.14 10.37
C LEU A 236 1.85 8.62 10.56
N GLU A 237 0.61 9.01 10.25
CA GLU A 237 0.10 10.36 10.51
C GLU A 237 0.13 10.71 12.01
N GLY A 238 -0.26 9.76 12.86
CA GLY A 238 -0.25 9.93 14.32
C GLY A 238 1.13 10.17 14.93
N ARG A 239 2.21 9.82 14.22
CA ARG A 239 3.60 10.15 14.60
C ARG A 239 4.03 11.54 14.19
N GLN A 240 3.48 12.05 13.11
CA GLN A 240 3.82 13.36 12.58
C GLN A 240 3.10 14.50 13.31
N ASP A 241 2.08 14.23 14.14
CA ASP A 241 1.42 15.26 14.96
C ASP A 241 2.37 15.76 16.09
N PRO A 242 2.89 17.00 15.99
CA PRO A 242 3.83 17.55 16.97
C PRO A 242 3.21 17.79 18.36
N ARG A 243 1.89 17.58 18.52
CA ARG A 243 1.17 17.74 19.79
C ARG A 243 1.05 16.44 20.57
N ARG A 244 1.48 15.30 20.02
CA ARG A 244 1.48 14.01 20.72
C ARG A 244 2.73 13.92 21.61
N PRO A 245 2.61 13.68 22.94
CA PRO A 245 3.77 13.42 23.77
C PRO A 245 4.45 12.13 23.31
N ALA A 246 5.78 12.13 23.24
CA ALA A 246 6.56 10.93 22.97
C ALA A 246 6.22 9.87 24.04
N ALA A 247 5.88 8.66 23.58
CA ALA A 247 5.61 7.51 24.44
C ALA A 247 6.92 6.97 25.05
#